data_AF-A0A1Q5T0B3-F1
#
_entry.id   AF-A0A1Q5T0B3-F1
#
_cell.length_a   1.000
_cell.length_b   1.000
_cell.length_c   1.000
_cell.angle_alpha   90.00
_cell.angle_beta   90.00
_cell.angle_gamma   90.00
#
_symmetry.space_group_name_H-M   'P 1'
#
loop_
_entity.id
_entity.type
_entity.pdbx_description
1 polymer ?
#
loop_
_entity_poly.entity_id
_entity_poly.type
_entity_poly.pdbx_seq_one_letter_code
_entity_poly.pdbx_strand_id
1 'polypeptide(L)'
;MDIPNLALPARRPPGAIIPAHEVPGTPIAHLTHQWLDVYERGKRIFPPIAIVASLANGYLAWTLRDTPTPATSSQSWTSLYVTATVVTLGMVPWTLTAMKGTNDRLRAHATRDDKALAEGTEGMVLSAAEKFRREKQDDEVPGLMWKWAELNFCRSLFPLTGAVIGFCGVVWMK
;
A
#
# COMPACT_ATOMS: atom_id res chain seq x y z
N MET A 1 -2.13 -1.74 27.49
CA MET A 1 -1.49 -2.14 26.21
C MET A 1 -2.10 -3.46 25.84
N ASP A 2 -3.11 -3.46 24.98
CA ASP A 2 -3.65 -4.71 24.47
C ASP A 2 -2.72 -5.19 23.38
N ILE A 3 -2.16 -6.38 23.58
CA ILE A 3 -1.35 -7.05 22.55
C ILE A 3 -2.34 -7.47 21.47
N PRO A 4 -2.23 -6.94 20.24
CA PRO A 4 -3.09 -7.39 19.15
C PRO A 4 -2.87 -8.89 18.97
N ASN A 5 -3.95 -9.67 18.98
CA ASN A 5 -3.86 -11.11 18.71
C ASN A 5 -3.35 -11.29 17.28
N LEU A 6 -2.04 -11.54 17.12
CA LEU A 6 -1.45 -11.97 15.86
C LEU A 6 -1.89 -13.42 15.66
N ALA A 7 -2.99 -13.62 14.93
CA ALA A 7 -3.37 -14.94 14.48
C ALA A 7 -2.31 -15.43 13.48
N LEU A 8 -1.31 -16.16 13.98
CA LEU A 8 -0.29 -16.77 13.15
C LEU A 8 -0.97 -17.84 12.28
N PRO A 9 -0.59 -17.96 10.99
CA PRO A 9 -1.05 -19.06 10.16
C PRO A 9 -0.69 -20.39 10.84
N ALA A 10 -1.54 -21.40 10.65
CA ALA A 10 -1.27 -22.74 11.16
C ALA A 10 0.11 -23.21 10.68
N ARG A 11 0.92 -23.77 11.60
CA ARG A 11 2.25 -24.31 11.29
C ARG A 11 2.13 -25.35 10.18
N ARG A 12 2.78 -25.10 9.03
CA ARG A 12 2.82 -26.05 7.92
C ARG A 12 4.09 -26.91 7.96
N PRO A 13 4.01 -28.18 7.54
CA PRO A 13 5.17 -29.03 7.40
C PRO A 13 6.10 -28.53 6.27
N PRO A 14 7.41 -28.80 6.35
CA PRO A 14 8.34 -28.49 5.26
C PRO A 14 7.89 -29.17 3.95
N GLY A 15 7.82 -28.40 2.86
CA GLY A 15 7.45 -28.92 1.52
C GLY A 15 5.97 -28.80 1.14
N ALA A 16 5.12 -28.21 1.97
CA ALA A 16 3.72 -27.96 1.62
C ALA A 16 3.61 -26.97 0.44
N ILE A 17 2.92 -27.37 -0.64
CA ILE A 17 2.59 -26.49 -1.77
C ILE A 17 1.47 -25.55 -1.32
N ILE A 18 1.70 -24.24 -1.47
CA ILE A 18 0.71 -23.21 -1.11
C ILE A 18 -0.18 -22.99 -2.34
N PRO A 19 -1.50 -23.27 -2.27
CA PRO A 19 -2.40 -22.86 -3.33
C PRO A 19 -2.46 -21.33 -3.37
N ALA A 20 -2.42 -20.75 -4.57
CA ALA A 20 -2.48 -19.30 -4.75
C ALA A 20 -3.79 -18.68 -4.22
N HIS A 21 -4.83 -19.48 -3.97
CA HIS A 21 -6.10 -19.05 -3.37
C HIS A 21 -6.49 -20.03 -2.26
N GLU A 22 -5.89 -19.84 -1.08
CA GLU A 22 -6.29 -20.57 0.11
C GLU A 22 -7.35 -19.79 0.86
N VAL A 23 -8.42 -20.48 1.28
CA VAL A 23 -9.43 -19.90 2.16
C VAL A 23 -8.75 -19.53 3.47
N PRO A 24 -8.85 -18.29 3.94
CA PRO A 24 -8.20 -17.90 5.18
C PRO A 24 -8.70 -18.74 6.36
N GLY A 25 -7.79 -19.24 7.19
CA GLY A 25 -8.14 -19.93 8.43
C GLY A 25 -8.67 -19.00 9.53
N THR A 26 -8.64 -17.69 9.30
CA THR A 26 -9.14 -16.64 10.19
C THR A 26 -10.44 -16.03 9.64
N PRO A 27 -11.35 -15.54 10.52
CA PRO A 27 -12.57 -14.89 10.07
C PRO A 27 -12.29 -13.72 9.11
N ILE A 28 -13.09 -13.58 8.05
CA ILE A 28 -12.92 -12.54 7.03
C ILE A 28 -12.92 -11.13 7.64
N ALA A 29 -13.82 -10.87 8.59
CA ALA A 29 -13.88 -9.60 9.30
C ALA A 29 -12.53 -9.23 9.95
N HIS A 30 -11.84 -10.22 10.52
CA HIS A 30 -10.53 -10.00 11.13
C HIS A 30 -9.48 -9.59 10.09
N LEU A 31 -9.47 -10.24 8.92
CA LEU A 31 -8.53 -9.91 7.83
C LEU A 31 -8.78 -8.51 7.29
N THR A 32 -10.04 -8.14 7.09
CA THR A 32 -10.38 -6.81 6.58
C THR A 32 -10.04 -5.71 7.59
N HIS A 33 -10.17 -5.97 8.90
CA HIS A 33 -9.72 -5.06 9.94
C HIS A 33 -8.19 -4.92 9.96
N GLN A 34 -7.46 -6.04 9.86
CA GLN A 34 -5.99 -6.04 9.78
C GLN A 34 -5.51 -5.24 8.55
N TRP A 35 -6.13 -5.49 7.40
CA TRP A 35 -5.85 -4.73 6.19
C TRP A 35 -6.10 -3.22 6.39
N LEU A 36 -7.22 -2.85 7.01
CA LEU A 36 -7.59 -1.45 7.23
C LEU A 36 -6.57 -0.74 8.13
N ASP A 37 -6.14 -1.39 9.22
CA ASP A 37 -5.12 -0.87 10.13
C ASP A 37 -3.78 -0.66 9.39
N VAL A 38 -3.34 -1.65 8.60
CA VAL A 38 -2.12 -1.54 7.78
C VAL A 38 -2.23 -0.39 6.76
N TYR A 39 -3.37 -0.28 6.09
CA TYR A 39 -3.63 0.77 5.10
C TYR A 39 -3.60 2.17 5.73
N GLU A 40 -4.27 2.36 6.87
CA GLU A 40 -4.32 3.65 7.58
C GLU A 40 -2.94 4.07 8.09
N ARG A 41 -2.16 3.14 8.67
CA ARG A 41 -0.77 3.40 9.07
C ARG A 41 0.08 3.81 7.89
N GLY A 42 0.00 3.06 6.78
CA GLY A 42 0.76 3.37 5.58
C GLY A 42 0.42 4.74 5.02
N LYS A 43 -0.87 5.08 4.93
CA LYS A 43 -1.35 6.39 4.47
C LYS A 43 -0.86 7.55 5.35
N ARG A 44 -0.60 7.31 6.64
CA ARG A 44 -0.05 8.32 7.56
C ARG A 44 1.47 8.44 7.51
N ILE A 45 2.19 7.33 7.28
CA ILE A 45 3.66 7.29 7.36
C ILE A 45 4.32 7.61 6.01
N PHE A 46 3.84 7.02 4.91
CA PHE A 46 4.57 7.07 3.64
C PHE A 46 4.52 8.43 2.92
N PRO A 47 3.39 9.19 2.91
CA PRO A 47 3.37 10.48 2.22
C PRO A 47 4.36 11.52 2.80
N PRO A 48 4.50 11.69 4.13
CA PRO A 48 5.54 12.56 4.68
C PRO A 48 6.96 12.15 4.26
N ILE A 49 7.28 10.85 4.25
CA ILE A 49 8.59 10.35 3.80
C ILE A 49 8.83 10.70 2.33
N ALA A 50 7.82 10.47 1.47
CA ALA A 50 7.91 10.79 0.05
C ALA A 50 8.09 12.30 -0.19
N ILE A 51 7.43 13.16 0.60
CA ILE A 51 7.59 14.62 0.55
C ILE A 51 9.03 15.01 0.92
N VAL A 52 9.57 14.50 2.03
CA VAL A 52 10.94 14.84 2.46
C VAL A 52 11.97 14.40 1.40
N ALA A 53 11.84 13.18 0.86
CA ALA A 53 12.71 12.71 -0.21
C ALA A 53 12.59 13.56 -1.49
N SER A 54 11.37 13.97 -1.84
CA SER A 54 11.10 14.84 -2.98
C SER A 54 11.71 16.24 -2.80
N LEU A 55 11.62 16.81 -1.60
CA LEU A 55 12.24 18.10 -1.28
C LEU A 55 13.76 18.03 -1.35
N ALA A 56 14.38 16.94 -0.90
CA ALA A 56 15.81 16.74 -1.00
C ALA A 56 16.28 16.69 -2.47
N ASN A 57 15.59 15.95 -3.33
CA ASN A 57 15.87 15.93 -4.77
C ASN A 57 15.58 17.29 -5.42
N GLY A 58 14.50 17.97 -5.05
CA GLY A 58 14.18 19.32 -5.53
C GLY A 58 15.26 20.34 -5.17
N TYR A 59 15.83 20.25 -3.97
CA TYR A 59 16.97 21.07 -3.56
C TYR A 59 18.20 20.79 -4.43
N LEU A 60 18.54 19.53 -4.70
CA LEU A 60 19.65 19.16 -5.59
C LEU A 60 19.42 19.66 -7.03
N ALA A 61 18.18 19.57 -7.53
CA ALA A 61 17.82 20.13 -8.83
C ALA A 61 18.05 21.65 -8.87
N TRP A 62 17.73 22.35 -7.78
CA TRP A 62 17.94 23.79 -7.68
C TRP A 62 19.42 24.17 -7.57
N THR A 63 20.20 23.50 -6.72
CA THR A 63 21.60 23.86 -6.49
C THR A 63 22.50 23.54 -7.67
N LEU A 64 22.22 22.45 -8.41
CA LEU A 64 23.04 22.00 -9.53
C LEU A 64 22.56 22.54 -10.89
N ARG A 65 21.55 23.42 -10.91
CA ARG A 65 20.93 23.91 -12.16
C ARG A 65 21.90 24.61 -13.12
N ASP A 66 22.90 25.29 -12.57
CA ASP A 66 23.90 26.05 -13.33
C ASP A 66 25.21 25.24 -13.52
N THR A 67 25.25 24.00 -13.02
CA THR A 67 26.44 23.14 -13.14
C THR A 67 26.48 22.51 -14.53
N PRO A 68 27.64 22.59 -15.24
CA PRO A 68 27.82 21.92 -16.51
C PRO A 68 27.51 20.42 -16.41
N THR A 69 26.82 19.89 -17.42
CA THR A 69 26.49 18.47 -17.46
C THR A 69 27.76 17.67 -17.81
N PRO A 70 28.05 16.54 -17.14
CA PRO A 70 29.20 15.70 -17.47
C PRO A 70 29.15 15.27 -18.94
N ALA A 71 30.30 15.27 -19.64
CA ALA A 71 30.37 14.87 -21.05
C ALA A 71 29.91 13.42 -21.31
N THR A 72 29.86 12.60 -20.26
CA THR A 72 29.39 11.20 -20.26
C THR A 72 27.87 11.08 -20.12
N SER A 73 27.14 12.17 -19.85
CA SER A 73 25.70 12.18 -19.64
C SER A 73 24.99 13.09 -20.63
N SER A 74 23.93 12.59 -21.27
CA SER A 74 23.03 13.39 -22.11
C SER A 74 21.96 14.13 -21.31
N GLN A 75 21.84 13.88 -19.99
CA GLN A 75 20.80 14.43 -19.14
C GLN A 75 21.36 15.43 -18.14
N SER A 76 20.75 16.63 -18.07
CA SER A 76 21.12 17.65 -17.10
C SER A 76 20.75 17.24 -15.67
N TRP A 77 21.50 17.76 -14.70
CA TRP A 77 21.27 17.56 -13.26
C TRP A 77 19.83 17.88 -12.84
N THR A 78 19.32 19.02 -13.29
CA THR A 78 17.95 19.46 -13.01
C THR A 78 16.94 18.45 -13.54
N SER A 79 17.09 18.01 -14.79
CA SER A 79 16.18 17.03 -15.38
C SER A 79 16.14 15.73 -14.59
N LEU A 80 17.30 15.21 -14.20
CA LEU A 80 17.41 13.96 -13.44
C LEU A 80 16.69 14.03 -12.09
N TYR A 81 16.98 15.05 -11.28
CA TYR A 81 16.40 15.18 -9.94
C TYR A 81 14.92 15.58 -9.96
N VAL A 82 14.48 16.31 -10.99
CA VAL A 82 13.04 16.54 -11.24
C VAL A 82 12.36 15.23 -11.61
N THR A 83 12.95 14.40 -12.49
CA THR A 83 12.41 13.08 -12.81
C THR A 83 12.30 12.20 -11.56
N ALA A 84 13.33 12.15 -10.71
CA ALA A 84 13.28 11.41 -9.44
C ALA A 84 12.10 11.84 -8.56
N THR A 85 11.87 13.16 -8.43
CA THR A 85 10.75 13.74 -7.70
C THR A 85 9.39 13.34 -8.30
N VAL A 86 9.22 13.54 -9.61
CA VAL A 86 7.96 13.25 -10.31
C VAL A 86 7.61 11.77 -10.24
N VAL A 87 8.59 10.88 -10.45
CA VAL A 87 8.39 9.43 -10.37
C VAL A 87 8.03 9.02 -8.94
N THR A 88 8.71 9.57 -7.92
CA THR A 88 8.40 9.29 -6.51
C THR A 88 6.96 9.69 -6.16
N LEU A 89 6.55 10.91 -6.51
CA LEU A 89 5.21 11.43 -6.21
C LEU A 89 4.12 10.81 -7.10
N GLY A 90 4.48 10.21 -8.23
CA GLY A 90 3.58 9.47 -9.12
C GLY A 90 2.82 8.32 -8.44
N MET A 91 3.30 7.84 -7.28
CA MET A 91 2.56 6.87 -6.48
C MET A 91 1.19 7.40 -5.99
N VAL A 92 1.04 8.71 -5.84
CA VAL A 92 -0.21 9.34 -5.35
C VAL A 92 -1.34 9.21 -6.37
N PRO A 93 -1.21 9.69 -7.63
CA PRO A 93 -2.26 9.50 -8.62
C PRO A 93 -2.51 8.02 -8.92
N TRP A 94 -1.49 7.15 -8.87
CA TRP A 94 -1.69 5.69 -8.95
C TRP A 94 -2.64 5.17 -7.87
N THR A 95 -2.43 5.59 -6.62
CA THR A 95 -3.26 5.18 -5.49
C THR A 95 -4.70 5.68 -5.62
N LEU A 96 -4.90 6.93 -6.04
CA LEU A 96 -6.23 7.55 -6.16
C LEU A 96 -7.05 7.01 -7.35
N THR A 97 -6.40 6.42 -8.34
CA THR A 97 -7.06 5.92 -9.56
C THR A 97 -7.12 4.39 -9.58
N ALA A 98 -5.98 3.72 -9.69
CA ALA A 98 -5.89 2.27 -9.88
C ALA A 98 -6.30 1.47 -8.63
N MET A 99 -6.06 2.00 -7.43
CA MET A 99 -6.36 1.29 -6.18
C MET A 99 -7.70 1.64 -5.56
N LYS A 100 -8.35 2.72 -5.99
CA LYS A 100 -9.56 3.25 -5.36
C LYS A 100 -10.66 2.19 -5.23
N GLY A 101 -11.00 1.51 -6.33
CA GLY A 101 -12.08 0.51 -6.32
C GLY A 101 -11.83 -0.66 -5.38
N THR A 102 -10.60 -1.18 -5.35
CA THR A 102 -10.21 -2.27 -4.44
C THR A 102 -10.21 -1.80 -2.99
N ASN A 103 -9.65 -0.63 -2.71
CA ASN A 103 -9.61 -0.05 -1.36
C ASN A 103 -11.02 0.25 -0.82
N ASP A 104 -11.91 0.78 -1.64
CA ASP A 104 -13.28 1.14 -1.23
C ASP A 104 -14.07 -0.13 -0.84
N ARG A 105 -13.97 -1.21 -1.63
CA ARG A 105 -14.62 -2.49 -1.32
C ARG A 105 -14.09 -3.13 -0.04
N LEU A 106 -12.77 -3.20 0.11
CA LEU A 106 -12.15 -3.76 1.31
C LEU A 106 -12.48 -2.95 2.56
N ARG A 107 -12.53 -1.62 2.44
CA ARG A 107 -12.97 -0.74 3.52
C ARG A 107 -14.43 -0.98 3.88
N ALA A 108 -15.32 -1.12 2.90
CA ALA A 108 -16.73 -1.40 3.15
C ALA A 108 -16.92 -2.69 3.97
N HIS A 109 -16.15 -3.74 3.67
CA HIS A 109 -16.12 -4.96 4.49
C HIS A 109 -15.55 -4.73 5.89
N ALA A 110 -14.45 -3.98 5.98
CA ALA A 110 -13.77 -3.70 7.24
C ALA A 110 -14.57 -2.82 8.21
N THR A 111 -15.45 -1.95 7.72
CA THR A 111 -16.18 -0.98 8.56
C THR A 111 -17.68 -1.26 8.64
N ARG A 112 -18.15 -2.41 8.13
CA ARG A 112 -19.59 -2.71 8.03
C ARG A 112 -20.27 -2.77 9.40
N ASP A 113 -19.52 -3.18 10.42
CA ASP A 113 -20.02 -3.41 11.78
C ASP A 113 -19.65 -2.26 12.74
N ASP A 114 -18.85 -1.26 12.30
CA ASP A 114 -18.36 -0.14 13.14
C ASP A 114 -19.49 0.63 13.82
N LYS A 115 -20.61 0.82 13.12
CA LYS A 115 -21.76 1.53 13.67
C LYS A 115 -22.43 0.73 14.79
N ALA A 116 -22.58 -0.59 14.59
CA ALA A 116 -23.16 -1.47 15.61
C ALA A 116 -22.22 -1.62 16.82
N LEU A 117 -20.90 -1.66 16.57
CA LEU A 117 -19.86 -1.62 17.61
C LEU A 117 -19.96 -0.34 18.45
N ALA A 118 -20.08 0.83 17.82
CA ALA A 118 -20.17 2.12 18.50
C ALA A 118 -21.45 2.27 19.34
N GLU A 119 -22.55 1.64 18.92
CA GLU A 119 -23.83 1.63 19.63
C GLU A 119 -23.90 0.55 20.74
N GLY A 120 -22.83 -0.23 20.94
CA GLY A 120 -22.78 -1.31 21.94
C GLY A 120 -23.53 -2.58 21.54
N THR A 121 -23.88 -2.71 20.27
CA THR A 121 -24.69 -3.79 19.70
C THR A 121 -23.85 -4.91 19.09
N GLU A 122 -22.61 -5.08 19.57
CA GLU A 122 -21.64 -6.12 19.15
C GLU A 122 -22.22 -7.53 19.09
N GLY A 123 -23.26 -7.81 19.89
CA GLY A 123 -23.91 -9.12 20.00
C GLY A 123 -25.20 -9.29 19.20
N MET A 124 -25.55 -8.39 18.27
CA MET A 124 -26.79 -8.57 17.50
C MET A 124 -26.75 -9.90 16.73
N VAL A 125 -27.68 -10.78 17.06
CA VAL A 125 -27.89 -12.04 16.35
C VAL A 125 -28.43 -11.69 14.96
N LEU A 126 -27.53 -11.68 13.99
CA LEU A 126 -27.91 -11.59 12.58
C LEU A 126 -28.87 -12.72 12.23
N SER A 127 -29.92 -12.41 11.47
CA SER A 127 -30.79 -13.44 10.93
C SER A 127 -29.99 -14.42 10.07
N ALA A 128 -30.45 -15.67 9.97
CA ALA A 128 -29.78 -16.66 9.11
C ALA A 128 -29.66 -16.19 7.65
N ALA A 129 -30.67 -15.44 7.16
CA ALA A 129 -30.66 -14.85 5.82
C ALA A 129 -29.59 -13.75 5.66
N GLU A 130 -29.36 -12.93 6.68
CA GLU A 130 -28.29 -11.91 6.66
C GLU A 130 -26.90 -12.52 6.78
N LYS A 131 -26.72 -13.55 7.62
CA LYS A 131 -25.45 -14.28 7.69
C LYS A 131 -25.09 -14.88 6.34
N PHE A 132 -26.03 -15.57 5.69
CA PHE A 132 -25.80 -16.14 4.36
C PHE A 132 -25.48 -15.08 3.31
N ARG A 133 -26.16 -13.92 3.34
CA ARG A 133 -25.86 -12.79 2.45
C ARG A 133 -24.45 -12.26 2.68
N ARG A 134 -24.02 -12.12 3.94
CA ARG A 134 -22.68 -11.66 4.31
C ARG A 134 -21.60 -12.64 3.88
N GLU A 135 -21.79 -13.94 4.10
CA GLU A 135 -20.86 -14.97 3.64
C GLU A 135 -20.64 -14.87 2.11
N LYS A 136 -21.72 -14.74 1.34
CA LYS A 136 -21.64 -14.56 -0.11
C LYS A 136 -20.94 -13.25 -0.53
N GLN A 137 -21.08 -12.18 0.26
CA GLN A 137 -20.35 -10.93 0.02
C GLN A 137 -18.87 -11.07 0.39
N ASP A 138 -18.56 -11.85 1.44
CA ASP A 138 -17.23 -12.05 1.96
C ASP A 138 -16.38 -12.98 1.06
N ASP A 139 -17.01 -13.78 0.18
CA ASP A 139 -16.35 -14.63 -0.83
C ASP A 139 -15.39 -13.86 -1.76
N GLU A 140 -15.62 -12.56 -1.97
CA GLU A 140 -14.76 -11.74 -2.84
C GLU A 140 -13.49 -11.23 -2.14
N VAL A 141 -13.45 -11.26 -0.80
CA VAL A 141 -12.39 -10.63 0.00
C VAL A 141 -11.00 -11.22 -0.27
N PRO A 142 -10.82 -12.56 -0.37
CA PRO A 142 -9.50 -13.12 -0.70
C PRO A 142 -8.97 -12.62 -2.06
N GLY A 143 -9.84 -12.54 -3.06
CA GLY A 143 -9.48 -11.99 -4.38
C GLY A 143 -9.15 -10.50 -4.33
N LEU A 144 -9.88 -9.73 -3.53
CA LEU A 144 -9.56 -8.32 -3.29
C LEU A 144 -8.23 -8.13 -2.57
N MET A 145 -7.87 -8.99 -1.62
CA MET A 145 -6.58 -8.97 -0.93
C MET A 145 -5.42 -9.25 -1.89
N TRP A 146 -5.55 -10.28 -2.74
CA TRP A 146 -4.57 -10.52 -3.79
C TRP A 146 -4.44 -9.34 -4.72
N LYS A 147 -5.57 -8.77 -5.16
CA LYS A 147 -5.54 -7.62 -6.05
C LYS A 147 -4.88 -6.41 -5.41
N TRP A 148 -5.19 -6.16 -4.14
CA TRP A 148 -4.58 -5.09 -3.36
C TRP A 148 -3.06 -5.30 -3.22
N ALA A 149 -2.60 -6.54 -3.00
CA ALA A 149 -1.19 -6.86 -2.91
C ALA A 149 -0.45 -6.57 -4.24
N GLU A 150 -1.01 -7.01 -5.39
CA GLU A 150 -0.47 -6.69 -6.72
C GLU A 150 -0.36 -5.18 -6.96
N LEU A 151 -1.43 -4.45 -6.64
CA LEU A 151 -1.46 -3.00 -6.87
C LEU A 151 -0.49 -2.25 -5.95
N ASN A 152 -0.27 -2.73 -4.72
CA ASN A 152 0.75 -2.19 -3.82
C ASN A 152 2.17 -2.52 -4.27
N PHE A 153 2.39 -3.69 -4.85
CA PHE A 153 3.66 -4.01 -5.48
C PHE A 153 3.96 -3.02 -6.60
N CYS A 154 3.02 -2.77 -7.51
CA CYS A 154 3.20 -1.73 -8.54
C CYS A 154 3.42 -0.34 -7.93
N ARG A 155 2.67 0.00 -6.88
CA ARG A 155 2.80 1.29 -6.17
C ARG A 155 4.20 1.48 -5.59
N SER A 156 4.84 0.43 -5.08
CA SER A 156 6.17 0.52 -4.44
C SER A 156 7.30 0.75 -5.46
N LEU A 157 7.08 0.42 -6.74
CA LEU A 157 8.05 0.67 -7.80
C LEU A 157 8.30 2.17 -8.00
N PHE A 158 7.30 3.02 -7.81
CA PHE A 158 7.44 4.48 -7.96
C PHE A 158 8.51 5.10 -7.04
N PRO A 159 8.41 5.01 -5.69
CA PRO A 159 9.44 5.54 -4.82
C PRO A 159 10.78 4.79 -4.95
N LEU A 160 10.77 3.49 -5.27
CA LEU A 160 12.00 2.73 -5.51
C LEU A 160 12.76 3.26 -6.73
N THR A 161 12.09 3.43 -7.86
CA THR A 161 12.68 3.98 -9.09
C THR A 161 13.14 5.41 -8.86
N GLY A 162 12.35 6.24 -8.18
CA GLY A 162 12.76 7.60 -7.82
C GLY A 162 14.03 7.64 -6.97
N ALA A 163 14.15 6.74 -5.98
CA ALA A 163 15.35 6.60 -5.17
C ALA A 163 16.57 6.15 -5.96
N VAL A 164 16.41 5.17 -6.88
CA VAL A 164 17.50 4.72 -7.77
C VAL A 164 17.97 5.86 -8.66
N ILE A 165 17.07 6.63 -9.26
CA ILE A 165 17.43 7.79 -10.11
C ILE A 165 18.22 8.81 -9.30
N GLY A 166 17.72 9.22 -8.13
CA GLY A 166 18.42 10.17 -7.26
C GLY A 166 19.79 9.67 -6.81
N PHE A 167 19.92 8.38 -6.49
CA PHE A 167 21.19 7.76 -6.13
C PHE A 167 22.20 7.75 -7.28
N CYS A 168 21.78 7.39 -8.50
CA CYS A 168 22.65 7.43 -9.68
C CYS A 168 23.19 8.85 -9.94
N GLY A 169 22.36 9.89 -9.71
CA GLY A 169 22.83 11.27 -9.76
C GLY A 169 23.99 11.55 -8.81
N VAL A 170 23.95 11.01 -7.59
CA VAL A 170 25.01 11.21 -6.60
C VAL A 170 26.30 10.45 -6.94
N VAL A 171 26.18 9.21 -7.43
CA VAL A 171 27.33 8.32 -7.61
C VAL A 171 28.00 8.48 -8.97
N TRP A 172 27.23 8.69 -10.04
CA TRP A 172 27.74 8.55 -11.43
C TRP A 172 27.88 9.87 -12.18
N MET A 173 27.35 10.96 -11.64
CA MET A 173 27.44 12.27 -12.29
C MET A 173 28.41 13.22 -11.60
N LYS A 174 28.97 12.86 -10.43
CA LYS A 174 30.12 13.55 -9.83
C LYS A 174 31.40 13.20 -10.57
#